data_AF-A0A0G9GZ33-F1
#
_entry.id   AF-A0A0G9GZ33-F1
#
_cell.length_a   1.000
_cell.length_b   1.000
_cell.length_c   1.000
_cell.angle_alpha   90.00
_cell.angle_beta   90.00
_cell.angle_gamma   90.00
#
_symmetry.space_group_name_H-M   'P 1'
#
loop_
_entity.id
_entity.type
_entity.pdbx_description
1 polymer ?
#
loop_
_entity_poly.entity_id
_entity_poly.type
_entity_poly.pdbx_seq_one_letter_code
_entity_poly.pdbx_strand_id
1 'polypeptide(L)'
;MHGIIGRATPFLAVVLLAGCATNHASSDDPMAQKVTPLINATTRKATEEEAFAELASLGNDAVPYLVGHLGDTRKLPIKHLSLINTAPDAFEGIRHYGPEVVHDGLSAVLNQITGKSFEFVYNGSNAAERESDRKQWQNWCVGAYPEKSSVCRGGG
;
A
#
# COMPACT_ATOMS: atom_id res chain seq x y z
N MET A 1 -14.20 17.83 72.72
CA MET A 1 -14.61 16.89 71.66
C MET A 1 -14.20 17.51 70.33
N HIS A 2 -13.36 16.78 69.58
CA HIS A 2 -12.77 17.20 68.30
C HIS A 2 -13.82 17.27 67.19
N GLY A 3 -13.73 18.28 66.31
CA GLY A 3 -14.48 18.36 65.04
C GLY A 3 -13.55 18.87 63.94
N ILE A 4 -13.39 18.07 62.89
CA ILE A 4 -12.33 18.08 61.89
C ILE A 4 -12.91 18.49 60.52
N ILE A 5 -12.21 19.41 59.83
CA ILE A 5 -11.93 19.55 58.38
C ILE A 5 -13.09 19.60 57.37
N GLY A 6 -12.95 20.54 56.42
CA GLY A 6 -13.52 20.39 55.07
C GLY A 6 -13.29 21.58 54.14
N ARG A 7 -12.03 21.96 53.83
CA ARG A 7 -11.74 22.89 52.71
C ARG A 7 -11.73 22.10 51.40
N ALA A 8 -12.69 22.35 50.53
CA ALA A 8 -12.73 21.81 49.18
C ALA A 8 -11.90 22.68 48.23
N THR A 9 -10.86 22.09 47.65
CA THR A 9 -10.02 22.70 46.60
C THR A 9 -10.64 22.41 45.23
N PRO A 10 -10.88 23.41 44.36
CA PRO A 10 -11.33 23.12 43.01
C PRO A 10 -10.14 22.65 42.16
N PHE A 11 -10.24 21.42 41.64
CA PHE A 11 -9.36 20.91 40.58
C PHE A 11 -9.75 21.56 39.26
N LEU A 12 -8.86 22.34 38.68
CA LEU A 12 -8.97 22.86 37.32
C LEU A 12 -8.53 21.75 36.35
N ALA A 13 -9.49 21.09 35.71
CA ALA A 13 -9.22 20.09 34.69
C ALA A 13 -8.91 20.77 33.34
N VAL A 14 -7.63 20.84 32.97
CA VAL A 14 -7.20 21.22 31.63
C VAL A 14 -7.41 20.00 30.72
N VAL A 15 -8.45 20.04 29.90
CA VAL A 15 -8.69 19.04 28.85
C VAL A 15 -7.75 19.35 27.68
N LEU A 16 -6.62 18.64 27.62
CA LEU A 16 -5.78 18.60 26.44
C LEU A 16 -6.48 17.76 25.37
N LEU A 17 -7.13 18.43 24.42
CA LEU A 17 -7.57 17.80 23.17
C LEU A 17 -6.32 17.45 22.36
N ALA A 18 -5.83 16.22 22.52
CA ALA A 18 -4.87 15.63 21.59
C ALA A 18 -5.57 15.46 20.24
N GLY A 19 -5.43 16.46 19.36
CA GLY A 19 -5.84 16.34 17.97
C GLY A 19 -4.99 15.28 17.28
N CYS A 20 -5.56 14.10 17.05
CA CYS A 20 -5.00 13.13 16.12
C CYS A 20 -5.11 13.74 14.71
N ALA A 21 -4.08 14.44 14.26
CA ALA A 21 -3.92 14.77 12.85
C ALA A 21 -3.64 13.46 12.10
N THR A 22 -4.69 12.75 11.72
CA THR A 22 -4.59 11.68 10.72
C THR A 22 -4.31 12.36 9.40
N ASN A 23 -3.04 12.44 9.01
CA ASN A 23 -2.64 12.75 7.63
C ASN A 23 -3.04 11.55 6.74
N HIS A 24 -4.35 11.41 6.50
CA HIS A 24 -4.86 10.60 5.40
C HIS A 24 -4.24 11.16 4.11
N ALA A 25 -3.90 10.26 3.18
CA ALA A 25 -3.75 10.69 1.79
C ALA A 25 -5.07 11.39 1.42
N SER A 26 -5.06 12.72 1.32
CA SER A 26 -6.29 13.46 1.09
C SER A 26 -6.84 13.03 -0.27
N SER A 27 -8.16 13.04 -0.42
CA SER A 27 -8.85 12.83 -1.71
C SER A 27 -8.35 13.76 -2.83
N ASP A 28 -7.57 14.78 -2.47
CA ASP A 28 -7.01 15.80 -3.35
C ASP A 28 -5.60 15.45 -3.83
N ASP A 29 -5.01 14.34 -3.39
CA ASP A 29 -3.70 13.89 -3.86
C ASP A 29 -3.80 13.38 -5.31
N PRO A 30 -3.15 14.05 -6.29
CA PRO A 30 -3.28 13.70 -7.70
C PRO A 30 -2.80 12.28 -8.03
N MET A 31 -1.85 11.73 -7.27
CA MET A 31 -1.37 10.36 -7.48
C MET A 31 -2.37 9.34 -6.93
N ALA A 32 -2.96 9.60 -5.75
CA ALA A 32 -4.03 8.75 -5.23
C ALA A 32 -5.23 8.69 -6.20
N GLN A 33 -5.60 9.84 -6.79
CA GLN A 33 -6.67 9.92 -7.79
C GLN A 33 -6.41 9.11 -9.06
N LYS A 34 -5.14 8.82 -9.39
CA LYS A 34 -4.77 7.94 -10.51
C LYS A 34 -4.72 6.48 -10.09
N VAL A 35 -4.07 6.19 -8.97
CA VAL A 35 -3.82 4.81 -8.52
C VAL A 35 -5.13 4.10 -8.15
N THR A 36 -6.00 4.73 -7.35
CA THR A 36 -7.19 4.05 -6.83
C THR A 36 -8.15 3.55 -7.91
N PRO A 37 -8.51 4.32 -8.96
CA PRO A 37 -9.32 3.81 -10.06
C PRO A 37 -8.68 2.63 -10.79
N LEU A 38 -7.36 2.66 -10.99
CA LEU A 38 -6.63 1.56 -11.65
C LEU A 38 -6.62 0.30 -10.80
N ILE A 39 -6.39 0.41 -9.49
CA ILE A 39 -6.53 -0.71 -8.55
C ILE A 39 -7.91 -1.35 -8.67
N ASN A 40 -8.97 -0.55 -8.71
CA ASN A 40 -10.33 -1.08 -8.90
C ASN A 40 -10.51 -1.75 -10.27
N ALA A 41 -9.91 -1.20 -11.32
CA ALA A 41 -9.95 -1.78 -12.66
C ALA A 41 -9.24 -3.15 -12.74
N THR A 42 -8.24 -3.44 -11.89
CA THR A 42 -7.59 -4.77 -11.85
C THR A 42 -8.58 -5.91 -11.53
N THR A 43 -9.68 -5.62 -10.85
CA THR A 43 -10.67 -6.63 -10.44
C THR A 43 -11.71 -6.98 -11.51
N ARG A 44 -11.60 -6.38 -12.71
CA ARG A 44 -12.52 -6.62 -13.82
C ARG A 44 -11.79 -7.25 -14.98
N LYS A 45 -12.32 -8.37 -15.50
CA LYS A 45 -11.72 -9.13 -16.60
C LYS A 45 -11.40 -8.27 -17.83
N ALA A 46 -12.27 -7.31 -18.14
CA ALA A 46 -12.09 -6.45 -19.31
C ALA A 46 -10.95 -5.42 -19.16
N THR A 47 -10.49 -5.13 -17.95
CA THR A 47 -9.54 -4.04 -17.68
C THR A 47 -8.32 -4.46 -16.85
N GLU A 48 -8.19 -5.74 -16.48
CA GLU A 48 -7.14 -6.20 -15.57
C GLU A 48 -5.72 -5.94 -16.11
N GLU A 49 -5.44 -6.42 -17.32
CA GLU A 49 -4.10 -6.32 -17.92
C GLU A 49 -3.69 -4.87 -18.18
N GLU A 50 -4.59 -4.07 -18.75
CA GLU A 50 -4.36 -2.64 -19.02
C GLU A 50 -4.13 -1.87 -17.72
N ALA A 51 -4.92 -2.15 -16.67
CA ALA A 51 -4.76 -1.48 -15.38
C ALA A 51 -3.39 -1.80 -14.75
N PHE A 52 -2.91 -3.04 -14.80
CA PHE A 52 -1.58 -3.37 -14.28
C PHE A 52 -0.45 -2.73 -15.11
N ALA A 53 -0.59 -2.69 -16.43
CA ALA A 53 0.37 -2.01 -17.29
C ALA A 53 0.43 -0.51 -16.98
N GLU A 54 -0.72 0.13 -16.80
CA GLU A 54 -0.80 1.55 -16.46
C GLU A 54 -0.21 1.81 -15.07
N LEU A 55 -0.55 1.01 -14.05
CA LEU A 55 0.05 1.10 -12.71
C LEU A 55 1.58 1.00 -12.75
N ALA A 56 2.14 0.08 -13.55
CA ALA A 56 3.58 -0.04 -13.73
C ALA A 56 4.20 1.19 -14.42
N SER A 57 3.48 1.81 -15.37
CA SER A 57 3.95 2.99 -16.10
C SER A 57 4.03 4.26 -15.25
N LEU A 58 3.31 4.33 -14.12
CA LEU A 58 3.36 5.48 -13.21
C LEU A 58 4.71 5.64 -12.50
N GLY A 59 5.52 4.57 -12.44
CA GLY A 59 6.89 4.60 -11.96
C GLY A 59 7.05 4.91 -10.47
N ASN A 60 8.23 5.44 -10.10
CA ASN A 60 8.66 5.60 -8.70
C ASN A 60 7.73 6.48 -7.85
N ASP A 61 7.05 7.45 -8.45
CA ASP A 61 6.15 8.35 -7.72
C ASP A 61 4.88 7.64 -7.21
N ALA A 62 4.47 6.55 -7.86
CA ALA A 62 3.30 5.77 -7.45
C ALA A 62 3.59 4.78 -6.33
N VAL A 63 4.87 4.45 -6.08
CA VAL A 63 5.28 3.38 -5.15
C VAL A 63 4.63 3.50 -3.77
N PRO A 64 4.58 4.67 -3.09
CA PRO A 64 3.92 4.77 -1.79
C PRO A 64 2.44 4.39 -1.79
N TYR A 65 1.74 4.73 -2.88
CA TYR A 65 0.31 4.47 -3.03
C TYR A 65 0.06 2.99 -3.34
N LEU A 66 0.89 2.39 -4.20
CA LEU A 66 0.83 0.96 -4.49
C LEU A 66 1.10 0.13 -3.23
N VAL A 67 2.12 0.49 -2.44
CA VAL A 67 2.42 -0.16 -1.14
C VAL A 67 1.24 0.00 -0.17
N GLY A 68 0.60 1.18 -0.15
CA GLY A 68 -0.60 1.42 0.65
C GLY A 68 -1.77 0.48 0.30
N HIS A 69 -1.85 0.00 -0.94
CA HIS A 69 -2.87 -0.91 -1.43
C HIS A 69 -2.53 -2.41 -1.32
N LEU A 70 -1.35 -2.79 -0.80
CA LEU A 70 -0.99 -4.21 -0.60
C LEU A 70 -1.90 -4.96 0.40
N GLY A 71 -2.84 -4.30 1.07
CA GLY A 71 -3.90 -4.97 1.84
C GLY A 71 -5.03 -5.55 0.98
N ASP A 72 -5.07 -5.24 -0.32
CA ASP A 72 -6.17 -5.65 -1.20
C ASP A 72 -6.08 -7.13 -1.59
N THR A 73 -7.05 -7.90 -1.09
CA THR A 73 -7.15 -9.37 -1.30
C THR A 73 -8.30 -9.77 -2.22
N ARG A 74 -8.89 -8.81 -2.96
CA ARG A 74 -9.89 -9.12 -4.00
C ARG A 74 -9.27 -10.02 -5.07
N LYS A 75 -10.04 -10.99 -5.55
CA LYS A 75 -9.59 -11.98 -6.56
C LYS A 75 -9.37 -11.33 -7.92
N LEU A 76 -8.33 -11.75 -8.62
CA LEU A 76 -8.10 -11.39 -10.01
C LEU A 76 -8.87 -12.32 -10.96
N PRO A 77 -9.57 -11.79 -11.97
CA PRO A 77 -10.32 -12.60 -12.92
C PRO A 77 -9.50 -13.37 -13.96
N ILE A 78 -8.33 -12.88 -14.40
CA ILE A 78 -7.50 -13.54 -15.42
C ILE A 78 -6.41 -14.41 -14.78
N LYS A 79 -5.94 -14.06 -13.57
CA LYS A 79 -4.87 -14.77 -12.83
C LYS A 79 -3.59 -14.98 -13.64
N HIS A 80 -3.34 -14.07 -14.57
CA HIS A 80 -2.15 -14.06 -15.40
C HIS A 80 -1.74 -12.60 -15.58
N LEU A 81 -0.47 -12.32 -15.33
CA LEU A 81 0.10 -10.99 -15.48
C LEU A 81 1.38 -11.10 -16.31
N SER A 82 1.47 -10.26 -17.35
CA SER A 82 2.66 -10.12 -18.18
C SER A 82 3.26 -8.74 -17.97
N LEU A 83 4.52 -8.67 -17.54
CA LEU A 83 5.25 -7.42 -17.37
C LEU A 83 6.43 -7.36 -18.34
N ILE A 84 6.55 -6.27 -19.09
CA ILE A 84 7.66 -6.06 -20.04
C ILE A 84 8.92 -5.74 -19.26
N ASN A 85 9.97 -6.52 -19.45
CA ASN A 85 11.25 -6.29 -18.81
C ASN A 85 12.03 -5.22 -19.60
N THR A 86 12.22 -4.05 -19.01
CA THR A 86 12.88 -2.91 -19.69
C THR A 86 14.37 -2.81 -19.36
N ALA A 87 14.93 -3.74 -18.58
CA ALA A 87 16.35 -3.74 -18.26
C ALA A 87 17.20 -4.09 -19.50
N PRO A 88 18.31 -3.37 -19.78
CA PRO A 88 19.14 -3.61 -20.97
C PRO A 88 19.76 -5.01 -21.04
N ASP A 89 19.88 -5.70 -19.91
CA ASP A 89 20.46 -7.02 -19.73
C ASP A 89 19.42 -8.11 -19.39
N ALA A 90 18.13 -7.81 -19.58
CA ALA A 90 17.05 -8.77 -19.39
C ALA A 90 17.20 -9.98 -20.31
N PHE A 91 17.37 -11.17 -19.73
CA PHE A 91 17.43 -12.44 -20.48
C PHE A 91 16.11 -12.75 -21.20
N GLU A 92 14.97 -12.44 -20.57
CA GLU A 92 13.62 -12.53 -21.14
C GLU A 92 12.99 -11.14 -21.22
N GLY A 93 12.45 -10.78 -22.39
CA GLY A 93 11.81 -9.49 -22.64
C GLY A 93 10.45 -9.31 -21.96
N ILE A 94 9.83 -10.40 -21.49
CA ILE A 94 8.54 -10.40 -20.79
C ILE A 94 8.63 -11.38 -19.62
N ARG A 95 8.13 -10.98 -18.45
CA ARG A 95 7.94 -11.86 -17.29
C ARG A 95 6.48 -12.23 -17.15
N HIS A 96 6.22 -13.50 -16.87
CA HIS A 96 4.87 -14.02 -16.66
C HIS A 96 4.68 -14.43 -15.20
N TYR A 97 3.57 -14.00 -14.62
CA TYR A 97 3.18 -14.30 -13.25
C TYR A 97 1.77 -14.88 -13.20
N GLY A 98 1.49 -15.68 -12.17
CA GLY A 98 0.18 -16.24 -11.88
C GLY A 98 -0.46 -15.67 -10.61
N PRO A 99 -0.74 -14.35 -10.53
CA PRO A 99 -1.26 -13.75 -9.31
C PRO A 99 -2.70 -14.20 -9.04
N GLU A 100 -3.08 -14.42 -7.79
CA GLU A 100 -4.45 -14.83 -7.44
C GLU A 100 -5.35 -13.67 -7.00
N VAL A 101 -4.74 -12.67 -6.35
CA VAL A 101 -5.41 -11.50 -5.78
C VAL A 101 -4.64 -10.23 -6.13
N VAL A 102 -5.28 -9.07 -5.92
CA VAL A 102 -4.69 -7.75 -6.21
C VAL A 102 -3.31 -7.60 -5.57
N HIS A 103 -3.13 -7.99 -4.30
CA HIS A 103 -1.82 -8.00 -3.62
C HIS A 103 -0.71 -8.63 -4.47
N ASP A 104 -0.93 -9.84 -4.99
CA ASP A 104 0.09 -10.61 -5.73
C ASP A 104 0.53 -9.83 -6.99
N GLY A 105 -0.44 -9.24 -7.71
CA GLY A 105 -0.17 -8.41 -8.87
C GLY A 105 0.57 -7.11 -8.51
N LEU A 106 0.21 -6.46 -7.41
CA LEU A 106 0.88 -5.25 -6.93
C LEU A 106 2.32 -5.53 -6.50
N SER A 107 2.60 -6.66 -5.84
CA SER A 107 3.98 -7.03 -5.50
C SER A 107 4.84 -7.26 -6.74
N ALA A 108 4.27 -7.80 -7.83
CA ALA A 108 4.96 -7.90 -9.12
C ALA A 108 5.22 -6.51 -9.75
N VAL A 109 4.23 -5.62 -9.75
CA VAL A 109 4.38 -4.25 -10.27
C VAL A 109 5.41 -3.46 -9.46
N LEU A 110 5.39 -3.59 -8.13
CA LEU A 110 6.38 -2.97 -7.26
C LEU A 110 7.79 -3.52 -7.54
N ASN A 111 7.93 -4.82 -7.77
CA ASN A 111 9.20 -5.42 -8.20
C ASN A 111 9.69 -4.83 -9.53
N GLN A 112 8.80 -4.69 -10.51
CA GLN A 112 9.10 -4.08 -11.80
C GLN A 112 9.59 -2.64 -11.65
N ILE A 113 8.92 -1.82 -10.84
CA ILE A 113 9.25 -0.39 -10.69
C ILE A 113 10.56 -0.21 -9.91
N THR A 114 10.76 -0.98 -8.83
CA THR A 114 11.81 -0.70 -7.84
C THR A 114 13.00 -1.64 -7.90
N GLY A 115 12.87 -2.78 -8.59
CA GLY A 115 13.80 -3.90 -8.53
C GLY A 115 13.86 -4.61 -7.17
N LYS A 116 12.98 -4.27 -6.21
CA LYS A 116 12.93 -4.89 -4.87
C LYS A 116 11.92 -6.04 -4.83
N SER A 117 12.21 -7.05 -4.01
CA SER A 117 11.29 -8.14 -3.66
C SER A 117 11.57 -8.50 -2.21
N PHE A 118 10.53 -8.77 -1.43
CA PHE A 118 10.66 -9.19 -0.05
C PHE A 118 10.22 -10.64 0.12
N GLU A 119 9.11 -11.00 -0.52
CA GLU A 119 8.66 -12.38 -0.65
C GLU A 119 8.36 -12.72 -2.12
N PHE A 120 8.29 -14.01 -2.47
CA PHE A 120 7.87 -14.49 -3.80
C PHE A 120 6.34 -14.65 -3.90
N VAL A 121 5.57 -13.61 -3.56
CA VAL A 121 4.09 -13.68 -3.43
C VAL A 121 3.31 -13.49 -4.73
N TYR A 122 3.96 -13.08 -5.82
CA TYR A 122 3.32 -12.74 -7.09
C TYR A 122 2.78 -13.93 -7.91
N ASN A 123 3.03 -15.17 -7.48
CA ASN A 123 2.54 -16.40 -8.12
C ASN A 123 1.46 -17.11 -7.30
N GLY A 124 0.74 -16.35 -6.47
CA GLY A 124 -0.14 -16.91 -5.47
C GLY A 124 0.64 -17.28 -4.21
N SER A 125 0.02 -17.04 -3.07
CA SER A 125 0.64 -17.17 -1.76
C SER A 125 -0.45 -17.40 -0.71
N ASN A 126 -0.07 -17.82 0.50
CA ASN A 126 -1.04 -17.87 1.60
C ASN A 126 -1.18 -16.49 2.28
N ALA A 127 -2.20 -16.34 3.13
CA ALA A 127 -2.48 -15.06 3.78
C ALA A 127 -1.35 -14.56 4.70
N ALA A 128 -0.58 -15.48 5.32
CA ALA A 128 0.50 -15.11 6.24
C ALA A 128 1.72 -14.55 5.49
N GLU A 129 2.05 -15.17 4.36
CA GLU A 129 3.11 -14.69 3.46
C GLU A 129 2.76 -13.32 2.84
N ARG A 130 1.52 -13.11 2.38
CA ARG A 130 1.05 -11.80 1.90
C ARG A 130 1.15 -10.73 2.98
N GLU A 131 0.78 -11.07 4.21
CA GLU A 131 0.90 -10.15 5.35
C GLU A 131 2.37 -9.85 5.71
N SER A 132 3.26 -10.83 5.57
CA SER A 132 4.71 -10.64 5.71
C SER A 132 5.25 -9.69 4.63
N ASP A 133 4.94 -9.95 3.36
CA ASP A 133 5.35 -9.14 2.21
C ASP A 133 4.87 -7.70 2.37
N ARG A 134 3.58 -7.51 2.71
CA ARG A 134 3.00 -6.21 3.00
C ARG A 134 3.80 -5.45 4.05
N LYS A 135 4.08 -6.05 5.20
CA LYS A 135 4.84 -5.40 6.28
C LYS A 135 6.25 -5.00 5.83
N GLN A 136 6.93 -5.85 5.08
CA GLN A 136 8.27 -5.57 4.58
C GLN A 136 8.27 -4.40 3.58
N TRP A 137 7.32 -4.39 2.64
CA TRP A 137 7.11 -3.25 1.74
C TRP A 137 6.80 -1.97 2.49
N GLN A 138 5.89 -2.00 3.47
CA GLN A 138 5.54 -0.82 4.25
C GLN A 138 6.75 -0.26 5.02
N ASN A 139 7.53 -1.13 5.65
CA ASN A 139 8.74 -0.73 6.37
C ASN A 139 9.78 -0.10 5.44
N TRP A 140 10.05 -0.72 4.30
CA TRP A 140 10.96 -0.17 3.31
C TRP A 140 10.45 1.17 2.74
N CYS A 141 9.17 1.25 2.40
CA CYS A 141 8.53 2.44 1.84
C CYS A 141 8.64 3.64 2.80
N VAL A 142 8.41 3.43 4.10
CA VAL A 142 8.55 4.49 5.11
C VAL A 142 9.99 5.04 5.16
N GLY A 143 11.00 4.19 4.98
CA GLY A 143 12.40 4.61 4.93
C GLY A 143 12.77 5.29 3.61
N ALA A 144 12.24 4.82 2.49
CA ALA A 144 12.53 5.34 1.15
C ALA A 144 11.77 6.63 0.82
N TYR A 145 10.57 6.81 1.38
CA TYR A 145 9.66 7.94 1.15
C TYR A 145 9.13 8.50 2.48
N PRO A 146 10.00 9.10 3.32
CA PRO A 146 9.63 9.54 4.66
C PRO A 146 8.48 10.56 4.69
N GLU A 147 8.39 11.42 3.68
CA GLU A 147 7.32 12.41 3.47
C GLU A 147 5.97 11.78 3.10
N LYS A 148 5.97 10.54 2.58
CA LYS A 148 4.77 9.75 2.25
C LYS A 148 4.53 8.61 3.25
N SER A 149 5.14 8.66 4.43
CA SER A 149 5.10 7.55 5.38
C SER A 149 3.69 7.18 5.88
N SER A 150 2.71 8.10 5.85
CA SER A 150 1.30 7.75 6.14
C SER A 150 0.65 6.98 5.00
N VAL A 151 0.92 7.37 3.74
CA VAL A 151 0.48 6.67 2.53
C VAL A 151 1.06 5.26 2.48
N CYS A 152 2.38 5.13 2.70
CA CYS A 152 3.07 3.85 2.75
C CYS A 152 2.43 2.85 3.71
N ARG A 153 1.93 3.30 4.87
CA ARG A 153 1.34 2.40 5.87
C ARG A 153 -0.05 1.88 5.51
N GLY A 154 -0.65 2.37 4.42
CA GLY A 154 -2.02 2.05 4.04
C GLY A 154 -3.00 2.85 4.88
N GLY A 155 -3.27 4.09 4.47
CA GLY A 155 -4.30 4.91 5.09
C GLY A 155 -5.67 4.58 4.51
N GLY A 156 -6.38 3.64 5.15
CA GLY A 156 -7.83 3.41 4.99
C GLY A 156 -8.26 2.81 3.66
#